data_AF-A0A947X2P1-F1
#
_entry.id   AF-A0A947X2P1-F1
#
_cell.length_a   1.000
_cell.length_b   1.000
_cell.length_c   1.000
_cell.angle_alpha   90.00
_cell.angle_beta   90.00
_cell.angle_gamma   90.00
#
_symmetry.space_group_name_H-M   'P 1'
#
loop_
_entity.id
_entity.type
_entity.pdbx_description
1 polymer ?
#
loop_
_entity_poly.entity_id
_entity_poly.type
_entity_poly.pdbx_seq_one_letter_code
_entity_poly.pdbx_strand_id
1 'polypeptide(L)'
;MIGPLLIVIGATVAGALTAGWAGALAAGFTGLFLVGAVAAGAALWATRIGTMLDPGDAWEVAPRPPLFGGLVDAVYRRTLETGAPQE
;
A
#
# COMPACT_ATOMS: atom_id res chain seq x y z
N MET A 1 1.58 7.67 -8.90
CA MET A 1 0.96 7.29 -7.61
C MET A 1 -0.54 7.66 -7.55
N ILE A 2 -1.33 7.39 -8.61
CA ILE A 2 -2.72 7.88 -8.66
C ILE A 2 -3.72 6.90 -8.00
N GLY A 3 -3.46 5.59 -8.01
CA GLY A 3 -4.41 4.56 -7.57
C GLY A 3 -4.93 4.68 -6.13
N PRO A 4 -4.08 4.66 -5.10
CA PRO A 4 -4.54 4.69 -3.70
C PRO A 4 -5.26 5.99 -3.34
N LEU A 5 -4.85 7.10 -3.96
CA LEU A 5 -5.48 8.41 -3.75
C LEU A 5 -6.91 8.43 -4.31
N LEU A 6 -7.15 7.81 -5.48
CA LEU A 6 -8.49 7.70 -6.05
C LEU A 6 -9.44 6.90 -5.15
N ILE A 7 -8.95 5.90 -4.42
CA ILE A 7 -9.76 5.16 -3.45
C ILE A 7 -10.21 6.09 -2.32
N VAL A 8 -9.28 6.87 -1.76
CA VAL A 8 -9.61 7.82 -0.67
C VAL A 8 -10.60 8.87 -1.15
N ILE A 9 -10.35 9.48 -2.31
CA ILE A 9 -11.22 10.52 -2.87
C ILE A 9 -12.59 9.94 -3.20
N GLY A 10 -12.64 8.79 -3.89
CA GLY A 10 -13.88 8.13 -4.26
C GLY A 10 -14.72 7.75 -3.04
N ALA A 11 -14.10 7.18 -2.00
CA ALA A 11 -14.77 6.88 -0.74
C ALA A 11 -15.29 8.14 -0.05
N THR A 12 -14.47 9.20 0.02
CA THR A 12 -14.86 10.47 0.64
C THR A 12 -16.07 11.09 -0.06
N VAL A 13 -16.07 11.12 -1.40
CA VAL A 13 -17.19 11.65 -2.20
C VAL A 13 -18.44 10.79 -2.00
N ALA A 14 -18.32 9.45 -2.06
CA ALA A 14 -19.43 8.56 -1.83
C ALA A 14 -20.02 8.71 -0.41
N GLY A 15 -19.18 8.87 0.61
CA GLY A 15 -19.60 9.14 1.98
C GLY A 15 -20.31 10.49 2.11
N ALA A 16 -19.83 11.52 1.42
CA ALA A 16 -20.47 12.83 1.41
C ALA A 16 -21.89 12.78 0.83
N LEU A 17 -22.07 12.02 -0.27
CA LEU A 17 -23.35 11.88 -0.95
C LEU A 17 -24.37 11.07 -0.14
N THR A 18 -23.92 10.15 0.71
CA THR A 18 -24.80 9.24 1.47
C THR A 18 -25.13 9.74 2.87
N ALA A 19 -24.17 10.35 3.56
CA ALA A 19 -24.34 10.77 4.97
C ALA A 19 -23.76 12.17 5.26
N GLY A 20 -23.63 13.01 4.24
CA GLY A 20 -23.16 14.39 4.37
C GLY A 20 -21.74 14.47 4.92
N TRP A 21 -21.45 15.54 5.65
CA TRP A 21 -20.09 15.80 6.16
C TRP A 21 -19.53 14.68 7.04
N ALA A 22 -20.35 14.12 7.94
CA ALA A 22 -19.94 13.01 8.80
C ALA A 22 -19.58 11.76 7.98
N GLY A 23 -20.39 11.46 6.95
CA GLY A 23 -20.10 10.37 6.01
C GLY A 23 -18.82 10.57 5.22
N ALA A 24 -18.57 11.81 4.75
CA ALA A 24 -17.35 12.16 4.02
C ALA A 24 -16.10 11.91 4.87
N LEU A 25 -16.10 12.40 6.12
CA LEU A 25 -14.99 12.19 7.05
C LEU A 25 -14.77 10.71 7.34
N ALA A 26 -15.82 9.98 7.72
CA ALA A 26 -15.73 8.56 8.03
C ALA A 26 -15.14 7.76 6.86
N ALA A 27 -15.70 7.94 5.66
CA ALA A 27 -15.27 7.20 4.47
C ALA A 27 -13.85 7.59 4.02
N GLY A 28 -13.48 8.88 4.12
CA GLY A 28 -12.12 9.34 3.84
C GLY A 28 -11.10 8.76 4.81
N PHE A 29 -11.40 8.73 6.12
CA PHE A 29 -10.57 8.08 7.12
C PHE A 29 -10.44 6.58 6.87
N THR A 30 -11.54 5.89 6.54
CA THR A 30 -11.48 4.47 6.17
C THR A 30 -10.59 4.24 4.95
N GLY A 31 -10.71 5.09 3.92
CA GLY A 31 -9.84 5.04 2.74
C GLY A 31 -8.37 5.19 3.12
N LEU A 32 -8.02 6.20 3.91
CA LEU A 32 -6.64 6.41 4.37
C LEU A 32 -6.12 5.24 5.21
N PHE A 33 -6.95 4.70 6.10
CA PHE A 33 -6.61 3.53 6.90
C PHE A 33 -6.28 2.33 6.02
N LEU A 34 -7.09 2.06 4.99
CA LEU A 34 -6.84 0.97 4.04
C LEU A 34 -5.52 1.15 3.29
N VAL A 35 -5.22 2.37 2.83
CA VAL A 35 -3.94 2.69 2.17
C VAL A 35 -2.76 2.39 3.11
N GLY A 36 -2.85 2.84 4.36
CA GLY A 36 -1.84 2.57 5.38
C GLY A 36 -1.69 1.09 5.68
N ALA A 37 -2.81 0.36 5.80
CA ALA A 37 -2.81 -1.08 6.07
C ALA A 37 -2.13 -1.88 4.94
N VAL A 38 -2.38 -1.52 3.68
CA VAL A 38 -1.71 -2.15 2.54
C VAL A 38 -0.20 -1.87 2.55
N ALA A 39 0.21 -0.63 2.81
CA ALA A 39 1.63 -0.28 2.91
C ALA A 39 2.33 -1.02 4.08
N ALA A 40 1.67 -1.12 5.24
CA ALA A 40 2.17 -1.86 6.39
C ALA A 40 2.27 -3.37 6.09
N GLY A 41 1.26 -3.94 5.43
CA GLY A 41 1.28 -5.34 4.99
C GLY A 41 2.42 -5.62 4.03
N ALA A 42 2.68 -4.73 3.07
CA ALA A 42 3.84 -4.81 2.20
C ALA A 42 5.16 -4.77 2.99
N ALA A 43 5.32 -3.84 3.92
CA ALA A 43 6.53 -3.75 4.74
C ALA A 43 6.74 -5.02 5.60
N LEU A 44 5.67 -5.57 6.17
CA LEU A 44 5.71 -6.83 6.93
C LEU A 44 6.11 -8.00 6.04
N TRP A 45 5.51 -8.11 4.85
CA TRP A 45 5.87 -9.15 3.89
C TRP A 45 7.35 -9.06 3.49
N ALA A 46 7.83 -7.85 3.17
CA ALA A 46 9.22 -7.64 2.76
C ALA A 46 10.21 -8.03 3.86
N THR A 47 9.94 -7.60 5.09
CA THR A 47 10.84 -7.84 6.24
C THR A 47 10.81 -9.28 6.76
N ARG A 48 9.72 -10.02 6.53
CA ARG A 48 9.56 -11.39 7.04
C ARG A 48 9.78 -12.47 6.01
N ILE A 49 9.41 -12.22 4.76
CA ILE A 49 9.46 -13.20 3.67
C ILE A 49 10.48 -12.75 2.62
N GLY A 50 10.40 -11.49 2.18
CA GLY A 50 11.28 -10.97 1.14
C GLY A 50 12.77 -11.05 1.49
N THR A 51 13.14 -10.81 2.75
CA THR A 51 14.53 -10.93 3.24
C THR A 51 15.06 -12.35 3.33
N MET A 52 14.18 -13.37 3.24
CA MET A 52 14.59 -14.79 3.22
C MET A 52 14.87 -15.30 1.81
N LEU A 53 14.56 -14.50 0.79
CA LEU A 53 14.71 -14.84 -0.62
C LEU A 53 15.85 -14.01 -1.23
N ASP A 54 16.36 -14.47 -2.37
CA ASP A 54 17.22 -13.61 -3.19
C ASP A 54 16.43 -12.35 -3.63
N PRO A 55 17.04 -11.16 -3.71
CA PRO A 55 16.31 -9.93 -4.04
C PRO A 55 15.53 -10.00 -5.36
N GLY A 56 16.03 -10.74 -6.35
CA GLY A 56 15.32 -10.94 -7.63
C GLY A 56 14.04 -11.76 -7.45
N ASP A 57 14.15 -12.91 -6.78
CA ASP A 57 13.02 -13.80 -6.49
C ASP A 57 11.99 -13.10 -5.59
N ALA A 58 12.45 -12.40 -4.56
CA ALA A 58 11.62 -11.60 -3.68
C ALA A 58 10.79 -10.59 -4.49
N TRP A 59 11.39 -9.92 -5.46
CA TRP A 59 10.67 -8.96 -6.29
C TRP A 59 9.61 -9.62 -7.18
N GLU A 60 9.89 -10.81 -7.71
CA GLU A 60 8.97 -11.54 -8.58
C GLU A 60 7.72 -11.99 -7.82
N VAL A 61 7.88 -12.59 -6.64
CA VAL A 61 6.77 -13.13 -5.85
C VAL A 61 6.05 -12.08 -4.97
N ALA A 62 6.53 -10.83 -4.98
CA ALA A 62 6.02 -9.78 -4.11
C ALA A 62 4.51 -9.52 -4.35
N PRO A 63 3.66 -9.58 -3.30
CA PRO A 63 2.24 -9.31 -3.42
C PRO A 63 1.95 -7.90 -3.93
N ARG A 64 1.27 -7.78 -5.07
CA ARG A 64 0.88 -6.48 -5.65
C ARG A 64 -0.64 -6.42 -5.82
N PRO A 65 -1.38 -5.90 -4.83
CA PRO A 65 -2.80 -5.72 -4.95
C PRO A 65 -3.13 -4.74 -6.10
N PRO A 66 -4.21 -4.99 -6.86
CA PRO A 66 -4.70 -4.05 -7.86
C PRO A 66 -4.86 -2.65 -7.26
N LEU A 67 -4.54 -1.60 -8.03
CA LEU A 67 -4.58 -0.18 -7.62
C LEU A 67 -3.51 0.24 -6.59
N PHE A 68 -2.78 -0.68 -5.97
CA PHE A 68 -1.74 -0.39 -4.98
C PHE A 68 -0.31 -0.65 -5.46
N GLY A 69 -0.11 -1.19 -6.66
CA GLY A 69 1.20 -1.55 -7.22
C GLY A 69 2.27 -0.49 -6.98
N GLY A 70 2.06 0.75 -7.45
CA GLY A 70 3.07 1.81 -7.28
C GLY A 70 3.34 2.24 -5.83
N LEU A 71 2.40 2.08 -4.90
CA LEU A 71 2.63 2.32 -3.47
C LEU A 71 3.49 1.20 -2.88
N VAL A 72 3.09 -0.02 -3.16
CA VAL A 72 3.71 -1.24 -2.65
C VAL A 72 5.13 -1.40 -3.23
N ASP A 73 5.34 -1.11 -4.50
CA ASP A 73 6.66 -1.09 -5.13
C ASP A 73 7.60 -0.08 -4.47
N ALA A 74 7.10 1.08 -4.04
CA ALA A 74 7.91 2.06 -3.31
C ALA A 74 8.32 1.55 -1.92
N VAL A 75 7.43 0.82 -1.24
CA VAL A 75 7.75 0.16 0.04
C VAL A 75 8.78 -0.95 -0.17
N TYR A 76 8.58 -1.82 -1.15
CA TYR A 76 9.48 -2.93 -1.45
C TYR A 76 10.86 -2.45 -1.87
N ARG A 77 10.94 -1.44 -2.73
CA ARG A 77 12.22 -0.85 -3.12
C ARG A 77 13.04 -0.42 -1.91
N ARG A 78 12.41 0.31 -0.98
CA ARG A 78 13.07 0.77 0.24
C ARG A 78 13.49 -0.38 1.17
N THR A 79 12.73 -1.47 1.23
CA THR A 79 12.93 -2.53 2.23
C THR A 79 13.82 -3.66 1.73
N LEU A 80 13.69 -4.04 0.46
CA LEU A 80 14.47 -5.12 -0.15
C LEU A 80 15.86 -4.65 -0.60
N GLU A 81 16.02 -3.42 -1.10
CA GLU A 81 17.34 -2.89 -1.48
C GLU A 81 18.24 -2.65 -0.26
N THR A 82 17.65 -2.36 0.91
CA THR A 82 18.42 -2.16 2.16
C THR A 82 18.96 -3.50 2.73
N GLY A 83 18.48 -4.65 2.24
CA GLY A 83 18.92 -5.98 2.66
C GLY A 83 19.92 -6.66 1.71
N ALA A 84 20.25 -6.05 0.56
CA ALA A 84 21.22 -6.61 -0.36
C ALA A 84 22.63 -6.54 0.24
N PRO A 85 23.43 -7.64 0.21
CA PRO A 85 24.83 -7.57 0.61
C PRO A 85 25.54 -6.51 -0.25
N GLN A 86 26.24 -5.59 0.41
CA GLN A 86 27.14 -4.66 -0.26
C GLN A 86 28.30 -5.48 -0.84
N GLU A 87 28.40 -5.56 -2.16
CA GLU A 87 29.60 -6.06 -2.85
C GLU A 87 30.82 -5.15 -2.58
#